data_AF-A0A7Y5BI20-F1
#
_entry.id   AF-A0A7Y5BI20-F1
#
_cell.length_a   1.000
_cell.length_b   1.000
_cell.length_c   1.000
_cell.angle_alpha   90.00
_cell.angle_beta   90.00
_cell.angle_gamma   90.00
#
_symmetry.space_group_name_H-M   'P 1'
#
loop_
_entity.id
_entity.type
_entity.pdbx_description
1 polymer ?
#
loop_
_entity_poly.entity_id
_entity_poly.type
_entity_poly.pdbx_seq_one_letter_code
_entity_poly.pdbx_strand_id
1 'polypeptide(L)'
;MKNSLPEIHSCSNKEDLLKQIIDSHQALVNFYKEIPSTIFQDGAIPDGWSVKKNMKHVISSTNLFTLYLKLPKFFMKIFGKPKKNQKPIEEVVPTNRPNIKDFGKYTTAEIYKPREKEKIIQGILDSAEKLKKSVEKFSENELNNLSVFLGISLRNFILIVLKHNIYHVNVARTRLINTSESFQK
;
A
#
# COMPACT_ATOMS: atom_id res chain seq x y z
N MET A 1 -1.61 -6.79 -18.20
CA MET A 1 -0.91 -7.08 -16.93
C MET A 1 0.61 -7.25 -17.09
N LYS A 2 1.27 -6.46 -17.95
CA LYS A 2 2.69 -6.67 -18.32
C LYS A 2 3.71 -5.89 -17.47
N ASN A 3 3.33 -4.76 -16.88
CA ASN A 3 4.28 -3.92 -16.13
C ASN A 3 4.49 -4.44 -14.71
N SER A 4 5.74 -4.63 -14.27
CA SER A 4 6.07 -4.91 -12.87
C SER A 4 5.54 -3.80 -11.95
N LEU A 5 5.10 -4.17 -10.74
CA LEU A 5 4.84 -3.17 -9.71
C LEU A 5 6.18 -2.62 -9.22
N PRO A 6 6.26 -1.33 -8.85
CA PRO A 6 7.53 -0.73 -8.44
C PRO A 6 8.00 -1.35 -7.13
N GLU A 7 9.32 -1.43 -7.00
CA GLU A 7 9.96 -1.72 -5.72
C GLU A 7 10.05 -0.44 -4.89
N ILE A 8 9.97 -0.60 -3.57
CA ILE A 8 10.12 0.51 -2.62
C ILE A 8 11.52 0.42 -2.05
N HIS A 9 12.25 1.54 -2.12
CA HIS A 9 13.65 1.61 -1.75
C HIS A 9 13.90 2.61 -0.63
N SER A 10 14.98 2.39 0.11
CA SER A 10 15.44 3.30 1.13
C SER A 10 15.78 4.63 0.47
N CYS A 11 15.36 5.74 1.07
CA CYS A 11 15.68 7.08 0.58
C CYS A 11 16.23 7.94 1.73
N SER A 12 17.04 8.93 1.41
CA SER A 12 17.67 9.80 2.41
C SER A 12 17.01 11.17 2.54
N ASN A 13 16.26 11.61 1.54
CA ASN A 13 15.62 12.93 1.47
C ASN A 13 14.11 12.83 1.24
N LYS A 14 13.38 13.87 1.64
CA LYS A 14 11.91 13.98 1.58
C LYS A 14 11.43 14.00 0.13
N GLU A 15 12.16 14.61 -0.79
CA GLU A 15 11.77 14.66 -2.20
C GLU A 15 11.61 13.27 -2.80
N ASP A 16 12.59 12.39 -2.59
CA ASP A 16 12.53 10.99 -3.01
C ASP A 16 11.39 10.22 -2.32
N LEU A 17 11.14 10.50 -1.04
CA LEU A 17 10.02 9.90 -0.32
C LEU A 17 8.67 10.30 -0.92
N LEU A 18 8.49 11.60 -1.21
CA LEU A 18 7.29 12.13 -1.85
C LEU A 18 7.11 11.54 -3.26
N LYS A 19 8.19 11.43 -4.02
CA LYS A 19 8.20 10.80 -5.34
C LYS A 19 7.78 9.33 -5.25
N GLN A 20 8.36 8.56 -4.32
CA GLN A 20 7.97 7.16 -4.11
C GLN A 20 6.49 7.00 -3.70
N ILE A 21 5.93 7.92 -2.90
CA ILE A 21 4.49 7.91 -2.58
C ILE A 21 3.65 8.03 -3.85
N ILE A 22 3.94 9.02 -4.71
CA ILE A 22 3.15 9.26 -5.92
C ILE A 22 3.33 8.15 -6.94
N ASP A 23 4.57 7.78 -7.25
CA ASP A 23 4.89 6.79 -8.28
C ASP A 23 4.30 5.41 -7.92
N SER A 24 4.42 5.00 -6.66
CA SER A 24 3.85 3.72 -6.21
C SER A 24 2.33 3.71 -6.37
N HIS A 25 1.62 4.74 -5.88
CA HIS A 25 0.15 4.79 -6.00
C HIS A 25 -0.30 4.90 -7.46
N GLN A 26 0.42 5.65 -8.31
CA GLN A 26 0.11 5.74 -9.73
C GLN A 26 0.30 4.39 -10.43
N ALA A 27 1.37 3.64 -10.10
CA ALA A 27 1.57 2.30 -10.62
C ALA A 27 0.46 1.32 -10.17
N LEU A 28 0.03 1.40 -8.90
CA LEU A 28 -1.13 0.64 -8.41
C LEU A 28 -2.40 0.97 -9.21
N VAL A 29 -2.67 2.26 -9.45
CA VAL A 29 -3.82 2.71 -10.24
C VAL A 29 -3.75 2.19 -11.68
N ASN A 30 -2.57 2.27 -12.31
CA ASN A 30 -2.38 1.78 -13.67
C ASN A 30 -2.65 0.27 -13.74
N PHE A 31 -2.14 -0.50 -12.77
CA PHE A 31 -2.46 -1.92 -12.65
C PHE A 31 -3.96 -2.18 -12.52
N TYR A 32 -4.67 -1.49 -11.62
CA TYR A 32 -6.11 -1.70 -11.45
C TYR A 32 -6.92 -1.28 -12.68
N LYS A 33 -6.50 -0.26 -13.41
CA LYS A 33 -7.16 0.15 -14.68
C LYS A 33 -7.12 -0.98 -15.71
N GLU A 34 -6.02 -1.73 -15.80
CA GLU A 34 -5.88 -2.87 -16.73
C GLU A 34 -6.80 -4.06 -16.39
N ILE A 35 -7.36 -4.14 -15.18
CA ILE A 35 -8.22 -5.27 -14.78
C ILE A 35 -9.60 -5.16 -15.47
N PRO A 36 -10.05 -6.17 -16.24
CA PRO A 36 -11.39 -6.18 -16.82
C PRO A 36 -12.50 -6.02 -15.79
N SER A 37 -13.59 -5.34 -16.18
CA SER A 37 -14.74 -5.11 -15.28
C SER A 37 -15.39 -6.40 -14.77
N THR A 38 -15.35 -7.48 -15.55
CA THR A 38 -15.82 -8.81 -15.14
C THR A 38 -15.05 -9.32 -13.93
N ILE A 39 -13.72 -9.33 -14.00
CA ILE A 39 -12.82 -9.74 -12.91
C ILE A 39 -12.94 -8.81 -11.69
N PHE A 40 -13.20 -7.52 -11.89
CA PHE A 40 -13.41 -6.58 -10.80
C PHE A 40 -14.68 -6.88 -9.99
N GLN A 41 -15.73 -7.36 -10.66
CA GLN A 41 -17.01 -7.74 -10.06
C GLN A 41 -16.97 -9.13 -9.42
N ASP A 42 -16.04 -9.98 -9.86
CA ASP A 42 -15.91 -11.32 -9.34
C ASP A 42 -15.54 -11.35 -7.85
N GLY A 43 -15.99 -12.43 -7.21
CA GLY A 43 -15.55 -12.79 -5.87
C GLY A 43 -14.06 -13.13 -5.82
N ALA A 44 -13.65 -13.65 -4.68
CA ALA A 44 -12.32 -14.22 -4.52
C ALA A 44 -12.13 -15.41 -5.51
N ILE A 45 -11.34 -15.27 -6.58
CA ILE A 45 -11.01 -16.41 -7.45
C ILE A 45 -9.60 -16.94 -7.12
N PRO A 46 -9.39 -18.24 -6.89
CA PRO A 46 -10.31 -19.22 -6.28
C PRO A 46 -10.45 -19.04 -4.75
N ASP A 47 -9.49 -18.38 -4.08
CA ASP A 47 -9.53 -18.00 -2.66
C ASP A 47 -8.73 -16.70 -2.45
N GLY A 48 -9.23 -15.79 -1.59
CA GLY A 48 -8.54 -14.56 -1.16
C GLY A 48 -9.21 -13.21 -1.43
N TRP A 49 -8.48 -12.09 -1.33
CA TRP A 49 -9.14 -10.79 -1.55
C TRP A 49 -9.61 -10.65 -2.99
N SER A 50 -10.86 -10.24 -3.18
CA SER A 50 -11.31 -9.71 -4.47
C SER A 50 -10.53 -8.44 -4.82
N VAL A 51 -10.49 -8.09 -6.10
CA VAL A 51 -9.81 -6.88 -6.57
C VAL A 51 -10.31 -5.65 -5.81
N LYS A 52 -11.62 -5.53 -5.64
CA LYS A 52 -12.25 -4.46 -4.87
C LYS A 52 -11.78 -4.41 -3.42
N LYS A 53 -11.75 -5.55 -2.70
CA LYS A 53 -11.26 -5.61 -1.31
C LYS A 53 -9.79 -5.19 -1.23
N ASN A 54 -8.98 -5.65 -2.18
CA ASN A 54 -7.57 -5.29 -2.27
C ASN A 54 -7.36 -3.78 -2.50
N MET A 55 -8.11 -3.16 -3.42
CA MET A 55 -8.07 -1.71 -3.63
C MET A 55 -8.51 -0.93 -2.38
N LYS A 56 -9.58 -1.37 -1.70
CA LYS A 56 -10.04 -0.75 -0.45
C LYS A 56 -8.99 -0.86 0.66
N HIS A 57 -8.27 -1.98 0.73
CA HIS A 57 -7.18 -2.17 1.69
C HIS A 57 -6.03 -1.20 1.47
N VAL A 58 -5.65 -0.93 0.22
CA VAL A 58 -4.65 0.10 -0.10
C VAL A 58 -5.08 1.46 0.47
N ILE A 59 -6.34 1.86 0.20
CA ILE A 59 -6.89 3.13 0.70
C ILE A 59 -6.91 3.15 2.24
N SER A 60 -7.44 2.12 2.89
CA SER A 60 -7.57 2.09 4.35
C SER A 60 -6.22 2.06 5.04
N SER A 61 -5.26 1.29 4.50
CA SER A 61 -3.89 1.25 5.01
C SER A 61 -3.28 2.65 4.91
N THR A 62 -3.20 3.23 3.70
CA THR A 62 -2.63 4.57 3.49
C THR A 62 -3.27 5.63 4.40
N ASN A 63 -4.59 5.59 4.56
CA ASN A 63 -5.31 6.54 5.43
C ASN A 63 -5.00 6.33 6.92
N LEU A 64 -4.91 5.08 7.39
CA LEU A 64 -4.54 4.77 8.77
C LEU A 64 -3.14 5.31 9.09
N PHE A 65 -2.19 5.14 8.17
CA PHE A 65 -0.85 5.69 8.33
C PHE A 65 -0.82 7.22 8.27
N THR A 66 -1.61 7.80 7.38
CA THR A 66 -1.80 9.26 7.31
C THR A 66 -2.35 9.82 8.62
N LEU A 67 -3.20 9.08 9.35
CA LEU A 67 -3.71 9.49 10.66
C LEU A 67 -2.59 9.60 11.70
N TYR A 68 -1.65 8.65 11.72
CA TYR A 68 -0.50 8.72 12.63
C TYR A 68 0.38 9.95 12.37
N LEU A 69 0.57 10.34 11.10
CA LEU A 69 1.30 11.56 10.74
C LEU A 69 0.57 12.86 11.14
N LYS A 70 -0.73 12.78 11.45
CA LYS A 70 -1.51 13.93 11.94
C LYS A 70 -1.48 14.08 13.45
N LEU A 71 -0.87 13.15 14.19
CA LEU A 71 -0.71 13.30 15.63
C LEU A 71 0.14 14.54 15.93
N PRO A 72 -0.19 15.31 16.98
CA PRO A 72 0.68 16.38 17.46
C PRO A 72 2.10 15.87 17.71
N LYS A 73 3.11 16.66 17.29
CA LYS A 73 4.53 16.28 17.34
C LYS A 73 5.02 15.86 18.75
N PHE A 74 4.39 16.37 19.81
CA PHE A 74 4.75 15.99 21.18
C PHE A 74 4.42 14.51 21.46
N PHE A 75 3.34 13.96 20.92
CA PHE A 75 3.04 12.52 21.06
C PHE A 75 4.10 11.67 20.36
N MET A 76 4.62 12.11 19.21
CA MET A 76 5.71 11.43 18.52
C MET A 76 7.01 11.42 19.32
N LYS A 77 7.25 12.47 20.13
CA LYS A 77 8.40 12.51 21.05
C LYS A 77 8.26 11.53 22.21
N ILE A 78 7.03 11.24 22.66
CA ILE A 78 6.77 10.26 23.73
C ILE A 78 7.16 8.83 23.30
N PHE A 79 7.02 8.51 22.01
CA PHE A 79 7.50 7.21 21.47
C PHE A 79 9.03 7.07 21.48
N GLY A 80 9.76 8.13 21.84
CA GLY A 80 11.21 8.15 21.93
C GLY A 80 11.89 8.35 20.59
N LYS A 81 13.21 8.14 20.60
CA LYS A 81 14.03 8.26 19.39
C LYS A 81 13.92 6.98 18.54
N PRO A 82 13.98 7.10 17.21
CA PRO A 82 14.14 5.96 16.33
C PRO A 82 15.33 5.08 16.74
N LYS A 83 15.18 3.76 16.63
CA LYS A 83 16.28 2.81 16.83
C LYS A 83 17.41 3.12 15.84
N LYS A 84 18.68 3.11 16.28
CA LYS A 84 19.82 3.47 15.42
C LYS A 84 20.05 2.49 14.25
N ASN A 85 19.76 1.20 14.46
CA ASN A 85 20.04 0.13 13.49
C ASN A 85 18.74 -0.36 12.83
N GLN A 86 17.96 0.55 12.26
CA GLN A 86 16.77 0.13 11.49
C GLN A 86 17.23 -0.60 10.24
N LYS A 87 16.58 -1.71 9.92
CA LYS A 87 16.85 -2.42 8.67
C LYS A 87 16.54 -1.50 7.48
N PRO A 88 17.34 -1.57 6.41
CA PRO A 88 16.98 -0.93 5.15
C PRO A 88 15.62 -1.48 4.68
N ILE A 89 14.81 -0.65 4.03
CA ILE A 89 13.43 -1.04 3.70
C ILE A 89 13.39 -2.29 2.84
N GLU A 90 14.40 -2.50 2.00
CA GLU A 90 14.61 -3.67 1.14
C GLU A 90 14.56 -4.98 1.95
N GLU A 91 15.10 -4.98 3.17
CA GLU A 91 15.13 -6.14 4.08
C GLU A 91 13.89 -6.23 5.00
N VAL A 92 13.05 -5.19 5.05
CA VAL A 92 11.85 -5.21 5.89
C VAL A 92 10.79 -6.11 5.25
N VAL A 93 10.31 -7.09 6.01
CA VAL A 93 9.21 -7.95 5.55
C VAL A 93 7.92 -7.11 5.56
N PRO A 94 7.18 -7.00 4.43
CA PRO A 94 6.01 -6.12 4.30
C PRO A 94 4.80 -6.57 5.14
N THR A 95 4.85 -7.77 5.73
CA THR A 95 3.79 -8.36 6.54
C THR A 95 4.38 -9.31 7.58
N ASN A 96 3.73 -9.41 8.74
CA ASN A 96 4.09 -10.37 9.79
C ASN A 96 3.77 -11.83 9.41
N ARG A 97 3.15 -12.06 8.25
CA ARG A 97 2.85 -13.38 7.70
C ARG A 97 3.44 -13.49 6.28
N PRO A 98 4.76 -13.66 6.13
CA PRO A 98 5.31 -14.00 4.83
C PRO A 98 4.72 -15.34 4.37
N ASN A 99 4.36 -15.47 3.09
CA ASN A 99 3.79 -16.68 2.48
C ASN A 99 2.35 -17.05 2.91
N ILE A 100 1.45 -16.07 3.09
CA ILE A 100 0.01 -16.38 3.27
C ILE A 100 -0.49 -17.21 2.07
N LYS A 101 -0.76 -18.49 2.31
CA LYS A 101 -1.44 -19.41 1.38
C LYS A 101 -2.91 -19.60 1.73
N ASP A 102 -3.27 -19.42 3.00
CA ASP A 102 -4.65 -19.40 3.45
C ASP A 102 -5.16 -17.98 3.31
N PHE A 103 -5.78 -17.71 2.18
CA PHE A 103 -6.31 -16.39 1.95
C PHE A 103 -7.61 -16.15 2.73
N GLY A 104 -8.17 -17.14 3.44
CA GLY A 104 -9.47 -17.08 4.07
C GLY A 104 -10.61 -17.24 3.06
N LYS A 105 -11.71 -17.85 3.49
CA LYS A 105 -12.95 -17.94 2.71
C LYS A 105 -13.64 -16.58 2.71
N TYR A 106 -13.74 -15.94 1.55
CA TYR A 106 -14.50 -14.69 1.43
C TYR A 106 -15.75 -14.93 0.59
N THR A 107 -16.86 -14.44 1.11
CA THR A 107 -18.14 -14.46 0.42
C THR A 107 -18.04 -13.76 -0.94
N THR A 108 -18.71 -14.36 -1.92
CA THR A 108 -18.96 -13.77 -3.23
C THR A 108 -19.61 -12.40 -3.01
N ALA A 109 -19.03 -11.37 -3.61
CA ALA A 109 -19.55 -10.03 -3.51
C ALA A 109 -20.69 -9.84 -4.54
N GLU A 110 -21.64 -8.94 -4.26
CA GLU A 110 -22.73 -8.59 -5.19
C GLU A 110 -22.21 -8.14 -6.57
N ILE A 111 -23.01 -8.30 -7.62
CA ILE A 111 -22.66 -7.85 -8.99
C ILE A 111 -22.67 -6.32 -9.04
N TYR A 112 -21.55 -5.69 -9.43
CA TYR A 112 -21.36 -4.23 -9.29
C TYR A 112 -21.43 -3.43 -10.60
N LYS A 113 -21.66 -2.11 -10.46
CA LYS A 113 -21.70 -1.15 -11.57
C LYS A 113 -20.30 -0.61 -11.89
N PRO A 114 -19.93 -0.43 -13.18
CA PRO A 114 -18.62 0.07 -13.59
C PRO A 114 -18.14 1.30 -12.81
N ARG A 115 -19.02 2.30 -12.62
CA ARG A 115 -18.76 3.56 -11.89
C ARG A 115 -18.17 3.42 -10.48
N GLU A 116 -18.26 2.24 -9.85
CA GLU A 116 -17.64 2.01 -8.55
C GLU A 116 -16.12 1.87 -8.65
N LYS A 117 -15.60 1.26 -9.72
CA LYS A 117 -14.16 1.05 -9.91
C LYS A 117 -13.43 2.39 -10.04
N GLU A 118 -13.95 3.32 -10.84
CA GLU A 118 -13.34 4.64 -11.00
C GLU A 118 -13.36 5.43 -9.68
N LYS A 119 -14.41 5.31 -8.88
CA LYS A 119 -14.47 5.94 -7.54
C LYS A 119 -13.38 5.40 -6.61
N ILE A 120 -13.15 4.09 -6.60
CA ILE A 120 -12.10 3.49 -5.76
C ILE A 120 -10.72 3.87 -6.30
N ILE A 121 -10.51 3.91 -7.62
CA ILE A 121 -9.28 4.43 -8.23
C ILE A 121 -8.99 5.86 -7.75
N GLN A 122 -9.99 6.74 -7.80
CA GLN A 122 -9.85 8.10 -7.28
C GLN A 122 -9.52 8.10 -5.79
N GLY A 123 -10.15 7.22 -5.01
CA GLY A 123 -9.84 7.06 -3.59
C GLY A 123 -8.38 6.67 -3.30
N ILE A 124 -7.75 5.87 -4.17
CA ILE A 124 -6.32 5.54 -4.06
C ILE A 124 -5.48 6.80 -4.29
N LEU A 125 -5.75 7.57 -5.34
CA LEU A 125 -5.05 8.83 -5.63
C LEU A 125 -5.23 9.86 -4.51
N ASP A 126 -6.46 10.02 -4.01
CA ASP A 126 -6.76 10.93 -2.91
C ASP A 126 -6.04 10.53 -1.62
N SER A 127 -5.91 9.22 -1.36
CA SER A 127 -5.15 8.72 -0.20
C SER A 127 -3.65 9.02 -0.34
N ALA A 128 -3.10 8.90 -1.56
CA ALA A 128 -1.70 9.26 -1.85
C ALA A 128 -1.44 10.75 -1.62
N GLU A 129 -2.33 11.62 -2.12
CA GLU A 129 -2.20 13.06 -1.94
C GLU A 129 -2.36 13.48 -0.48
N LYS A 130 -3.27 12.84 0.27
CA LYS A 130 -3.40 13.06 1.71
C LYS A 130 -2.14 12.64 2.47
N LEU A 131 -1.53 11.51 2.10
CA LEU A 131 -0.28 11.06 2.69
C LEU A 131 0.85 12.05 2.38
N LYS A 132 1.01 12.44 1.10
CA LYS A 132 1.98 13.45 0.65
C LYS A 132 1.85 14.76 1.43
N LYS A 133 0.64 15.33 1.50
CA LYS A 133 0.38 16.57 2.27
C LYS A 133 0.68 16.43 3.77
N SER A 134 0.52 15.24 4.34
CA SER A 134 0.92 15.00 5.73
C SER A 134 2.45 14.96 5.88
N VAL A 135 3.16 14.32 4.94
CA VAL A 135 4.63 14.24 4.93
C VAL A 135 5.28 15.60 4.72
N GLU A 136 4.70 16.45 3.87
CA GLU A 136 5.19 17.81 3.59
C GLU A 136 5.31 18.69 4.85
N LYS A 137 4.51 18.42 5.89
CA LYS A 137 4.51 19.14 7.18
C LYS A 137 5.72 18.82 8.08
N PHE A 138 6.51 17.82 7.71
CA PHE A 138 7.71 17.43 8.43
C PHE A 138 8.97 17.94 7.71
N SER A 139 9.93 18.41 8.49
CA SER A 139 11.29 18.66 8.02
C SER A 139 12.05 17.34 7.79
N GLU A 140 13.16 17.39 7.03
CA GLU A 140 14.05 16.23 6.87
C GLU A 140 14.48 15.63 8.22
N ASN A 141 14.86 16.52 9.13
CA ASN A 141 15.30 16.14 10.47
C ASN A 141 14.19 15.40 11.23
N GLU A 142 12.95 15.87 11.14
CA GLU A 142 11.82 15.23 11.81
C GLU A 142 11.46 13.87 11.22
N LEU A 143 11.54 13.72 9.90
CA LEU A 143 11.29 12.43 9.24
C LEU A 143 12.24 11.32 9.73
N ASN A 144 13.46 11.71 10.11
CA ASN A 144 14.50 10.80 10.56
C ASN A 144 14.58 10.65 12.08
N ASN A 145 14.14 11.64 12.86
CA ASN A 145 14.32 11.68 14.32
C ASN A 145 13.04 11.59 15.13
N LEU A 146 11.86 11.79 14.53
CA LEU A 146 10.61 11.44 15.18
C LEU A 146 10.33 9.96 14.92
N SER A 147 9.72 9.32 15.91
CA SER A 147 9.32 7.93 15.80
C SER A 147 7.83 7.75 16.01
N VAL A 148 7.36 6.64 15.48
CA VAL A 148 6.09 6.01 15.81
C VAL A 148 6.37 4.53 16.06
N PHE A 149 5.49 3.87 16.82
CA PHE A 149 5.46 2.42 17.05
C PHE A 149 6.82 1.70 17.12
N LEU A 150 7.25 1.33 18.32
CA LEU A 150 8.44 0.49 18.54
C LEU A 150 9.75 1.12 18.04
N GLY A 151 9.78 2.46 17.93
CA GLY A 151 10.96 3.23 17.57
C GLY A 151 11.30 3.18 16.09
N ILE A 152 10.30 3.12 15.20
CA ILE A 152 10.46 3.23 13.74
C ILE A 152 10.46 4.73 13.36
N SER A 153 11.40 5.18 12.52
CA SER A 153 11.41 6.58 12.06
C SER A 153 10.19 6.85 11.18
N LEU A 154 9.70 8.09 11.13
CA LEU A 154 8.55 8.41 10.27
C LEU A 154 8.82 8.04 8.81
N ARG A 155 10.04 8.29 8.32
CA ARG A 155 10.46 7.89 6.97
C ARG A 155 10.29 6.39 6.73
N ASN A 156 10.92 5.57 7.57
CA ASN A 156 10.83 4.11 7.40
C ASN A 156 9.42 3.60 7.61
N PHE A 157 8.66 4.21 8.51
CA PHE A 157 7.26 3.87 8.70
C PHE A 157 6.46 4.07 7.42
N ILE A 158 6.63 5.21 6.74
CA ILE A 158 5.97 5.50 5.46
C ILE A 158 6.40 4.50 4.38
N LEU A 159 7.70 4.22 4.26
CA LEU A 159 8.22 3.25 3.29
C LEU A 159 7.65 1.84 3.53
N ILE A 160 7.45 1.44 4.80
CA ILE A 160 6.78 0.18 5.16
C ILE A 160 5.35 0.14 4.63
N VAL A 161 4.60 1.24 4.71
CA VAL A 161 3.23 1.33 4.14
C VAL A 161 3.24 1.09 2.65
N LEU A 162 4.14 1.76 1.93
CA LEU A 162 4.21 1.64 0.48
C LEU A 162 4.55 0.20 0.11
N LYS A 163 5.56 -0.39 0.77
CA LYS A 163 5.96 -1.78 0.55
C LYS A 163 4.84 -2.76 0.89
N HIS A 164 4.10 -2.52 1.96
CA HIS A 164 2.93 -3.29 2.37
C HIS A 164 1.83 -3.28 1.31
N ASN A 165 1.48 -2.10 0.80
CA ASN A 165 0.47 -1.95 -0.25
C ASN A 165 0.91 -2.69 -1.52
N ILE A 166 2.14 -2.46 -1.99
CA ILE A 166 2.71 -3.14 -3.16
C ILE A 166 2.66 -4.65 -2.99
N TYR A 167 3.06 -5.18 -1.82
CA TYR A 167 2.99 -6.61 -1.53
C TYR A 167 1.58 -7.16 -1.69
N HIS A 168 0.58 -6.52 -1.08
CA HIS A 168 -0.81 -6.98 -1.18
C HIS A 168 -1.35 -6.90 -2.61
N VAL A 169 -1.00 -5.87 -3.38
CA VAL A 169 -1.39 -5.80 -4.80
C VAL A 169 -0.68 -6.88 -5.62
N ASN A 170 0.60 -7.15 -5.34
CA ASN A 170 1.34 -8.19 -6.04
C ASN A 170 0.74 -9.58 -5.79
N VAL A 171 0.30 -9.87 -4.56
CA VAL A 171 -0.44 -11.11 -4.24
C VAL A 171 -1.71 -11.22 -5.09
N ALA A 172 -2.49 -10.15 -5.22
CA ALA A 172 -3.67 -10.14 -6.07
C ALA A 172 -3.32 -10.32 -7.56
N ARG A 173 -2.29 -9.63 -8.03
CA ARG A 173 -1.79 -9.73 -9.41
C ARG A 173 -1.36 -11.16 -9.77
N THR A 174 -0.51 -11.79 -8.96
CA THR A 174 -0.02 -13.16 -9.21
C THR A 174 -1.17 -14.14 -9.31
N ARG A 175 -2.20 -13.99 -8.46
CA ARG A 175 -3.41 -14.81 -8.54
C ARG A 175 -4.16 -14.62 -9.86
N LEU A 176 -4.39 -13.37 -10.27
CA LEU A 176 -5.09 -13.08 -11.53
C LEU A 176 -4.35 -13.63 -12.76
N ILE A 177 -3.01 -13.54 -12.78
CA ILE A 177 -2.19 -14.10 -13.86
C ILE A 177 -2.35 -15.63 -13.90
N ASN A 178 -2.13 -16.31 -12.78
CA ASN A 178 -2.22 -17.78 -12.70
C ASN A 178 -3.61 -18.30 -13.09
N THR A 179 -4.67 -17.59 -12.68
CA THR A 179 -6.04 -17.90 -13.07
C THR A 179 -6.26 -17.72 -14.58
N SER A 180 -5.76 -16.64 -15.19
CA SER A 180 -5.91 -16.42 -16.64
C SER A 180 -5.21 -17.49 -17.49
N GLU A 181 -4.07 -18.02 -17.03
CA GLU A 181 -3.36 -19.12 -17.70
C GLU A 181 -4.10 -20.45 -17.57
N SER A 182 -4.79 -20.68 -16.44
CA SER A 182 -5.57 -21.91 -16.22
C SER A 182 -6.81 -22.03 -17.11
N PHE A 183 -7.34 -20.92 -17.63
CA PHE A 183 -8.47 -20.90 -18.57
C PHE A 183 -8.06 -21.00 -20.05
N GLN A 184 -6.76 -21.02 -20.35
CA GLN A 184 -6.22 -21.17 -21.71
C GLN A 184 -5.66 -22.58 -22.00
N LYS A 185 -5.72 -23.49 -21.02
CA LYS A 185 -5.40 -24.92 -21.17
C LYS A 185 -6.68 -25.73 -21.23
#